data_AF-A0A9D0VE55-F1
#
_entry.id   AF-A0A9D0VE55-F1
#
_cell.length_a   1.000
_cell.length_b   1.000
_cell.length_c   1.000
_cell.angle_alpha   90.00
_cell.angle_beta   90.00
_cell.angle_gamma   90.00
#
_symmetry.space_group_name_H-M   'P 1'
#
loop_
_entity.id
_entity.type
_entity.pdbx_description
1 polymer ?
#
loop_
_entity_poly.entity_id
_entity_poly.type
_entity_poly.pdbx_seq_one_letter_code
_entity_poly.pdbx_strand_id
1 'polypeptide(L)' 'EIYTPVKGRIVAVNEDLDDSPELINSDPYGAWIYRIEPEGTPEGLLSAEQYREKISG' A
#
# COMPACT_ATOMS: atom_id res chain seq x y z
N GLU A 1 11.27 -5.15 -3.27
CA GLU A 1 10.91 -3.88 -3.93
C GLU A 1 9.40 -3.70 -3.84
N ILE A 2 8.92 -2.47 -3.70
CA ILE A 2 7.48 -2.15 -3.66
C ILE A 2 7.19 -1.21 -4.82
N TYR A 3 6.19 -1.56 -5.62
CA TYR A 3 5.76 -0.77 -6.78
C TYR A 3 4.64 0.19 -6.38
N THR A 4 4.76 1.45 -6.81
CA THR A 4 3.70 2.45 -6.60
C THR A 4 2.54 2.16 -7.55
N PRO A 5 1.30 1.99 -7.05
CA PRO A 5 0.17 1.61 -7.87
C PRO A 5 -0.42 2.77 -8.70
N VAL A 6 -0.07 4.01 -8.37
CA VAL A 6 -0.59 5.23 -9.01
C VAL A 6 0.51 6.26 -9.21
N LYS A 7 0.33 7.18 -10.16
CA LYS A 7 1.16 8.39 -10.24
C LYS A 7 0.72 9.39 -9.19
N GLY A 8 1.65 10.16 -8.65
CA GLY A 8 1.35 11.16 -7.63
C GLY A 8 2.58 11.56 -6.83
N ARG A 9 2.33 12.28 -5.73
CA ARG A 9 3.35 12.80 -4.83
C ARG A 9 3.29 12.11 -3.48
N ILE A 10 4.44 11.62 -3.00
CA ILE A 10 4.53 11.09 -1.63
C ILE A 10 4.33 12.25 -0.64
N VAL A 11 3.42 12.06 0.30
CA VAL A 11 3.05 13.09 1.30
C VAL A 11 3.37 12.68 2.74
N ALA A 12 3.58 11.39 3.00
CA ALA A 12 4.03 10.89 4.30
C ALA A 12 4.70 9.52 4.14
N VAL A 13 5.59 9.19 5.09
CA VAL A 13 6.18 7.87 5.29
C VAL A 13 5.90 7.42 6.72
N ASN A 14 5.77 6.11 6.95
CA ASN A 14 5.53 5.59 8.29
C ASN A 14 6.85 5.41 9.02
N GLU A 15 7.26 6.41 9.79
CA GLU A 15 8.52 6.41 10.54
C GLU A 15 8.56 5.30 11.61
N ASP A 16 7.40 4.81 12.09
CA ASP A 16 7.33 3.70 13.05
C ASP A 16 7.96 2.40 12.51
N LEU A 17 7.96 2.23 11.17
CA LEU A 17 8.54 1.04 10.53
C LEU A 17 10.07 1.04 10.52
N ASP A 18 10.73 2.18 10.75
CA ASP A 18 12.19 2.25 10.85
C ASP A 18 12.67 1.60 12.15
N ASP A 19 11.95 1.83 13.25
CA ASP A 19 12.25 1.26 14.56
C ASP A 19 11.55 -0.08 14.83
N SER A 20 10.40 -0.33 14.19
CA SER A 20 9.56 -1.51 14.42
C SER A 20 9.06 -2.14 13.10
N PRO A 21 9.97 -2.67 12.25
CA PRO A 21 9.63 -3.22 10.95
C PRO A 21 8.70 -4.44 11.02
N GLU A 22 8.70 -5.18 12.13
CA GLU A 22 7.82 -6.33 12.37
C GLU A 22 6.33 -5.99 12.41
N LEU A 23 5.98 -4.72 12.62
CA LEU A 23 4.59 -4.26 12.59
C LEU A 23 3.92 -4.60 11.26
N ILE A 24 4.66 -4.59 10.15
CA ILE A 24 4.14 -4.96 8.83
C ILE A 24 3.67 -6.42 8.77
N ASN A 25 4.24 -7.30 9.60
CA ASN A 25 3.84 -8.71 9.65
C ASN A 25 2.62 -8.91 10.55
N SER A 26 2.56 -8.19 11.69
CA SER A 26 1.50 -8.35 12.68
C SER A 26 0.21 -7.61 12.31
N ASP A 27 0.32 -6.44 11.68
CA ASP A 27 -0.82 -5.65 11.22
C ASP A 27 -0.54 -5.04 9.82
N PRO A 28 -0.55 -5.85 8.75
CA PRO A 28 -0.14 -5.41 7.42
C PRO A 28 -1.03 -4.30 6.82
N TYR A 29 -2.26 -4.13 7.32
CA TYR A 29 -3.18 -3.10 6.81
C TYR A 29 -3.17 -1.83 7.67
N GLY A 30 -2.86 -1.93 8.98
CA GLY A 30 -2.64 -0.78 9.85
C GLY A 30 -1.23 -0.21 9.74
N ALA A 31 -0.21 -1.05 9.55
CA ALA A 31 1.19 -0.69 9.35
C ALA A 31 1.46 -0.29 7.88
N TRP A 32 0.87 0.84 7.46
CA TRP A 32 1.08 1.43 6.15
C TRP A 32 2.56 1.81 5.92
N ILE A 33 2.99 1.90 4.66
CA ILE A 33 4.40 2.18 4.32
C ILE A 33 4.60 3.66 3.97
N TYR A 34 3.80 4.17 3.04
CA TYR A 34 3.77 5.58 2.66
C TYR A 34 2.35 6.00 2.28
N ARG A 35 2.10 7.32 2.29
CA ARG A 35 0.87 7.92 1.73
C ARG A 35 1.23 8.73 0.51
N ILE A 36 0.38 8.62 -0.51
CA ILE A 36 0.52 9.30 -1.79
C ILE A 36 -0.72 10.17 -2.03
N GLU A 37 -0.50 11.40 -2.48
CA GLU A 37 -1.51 12.24 -3.10
C GLU A 37 -1.54 11.90 -4.60
N PRO A 38 -2.60 11.21 -5.09
CA PRO A 38 -2.65 10.76 -6.47
C PRO A 38 -2.76 11.95 -7.44
N GLU A 39 -2.08 11.84 -8.57
CA GLU A 39 -2.32 12.73 -9.71
C GLU A 39 -3.55 12.21 -10.46
N GLY A 40 -4.70 12.83 -10.22
CA GLY A 40 -5.97 12.42 -10.80
C GLY A 40 -6.62 11.23 -10.10
N THR A 41 -7.54 10.56 -10.80
CA THR A 41 -8.27 9.41 -10.26
C THR A 41 -7.47 8.12 -10.49
N PRO A 42 -7.22 7.31 -9.45
CA PRO A 42 -6.62 5.99 -9.61
C PRO A 42 -7.46 5.08 -10.52
N GLU A 43 -6.81 4.48 -11.51
CA GLU A 43 -7.41 3.52 -12.45
C GLU A 43 -6.66 2.18 -12.43
N GLY A 44 -7.32 1.10 -12.86
CA GLY A 44 -6.70 -0.22 -12.97
C GLY A 44 -6.40 -0.94 -11.65
N LEU A 45 -6.92 -0.43 -10.52
CA LEU A 45 -6.86 -1.11 -9.23
C LEU A 45 -7.93 -2.20 -9.12
N LEU A 46 -7.67 -3.18 -8.26
CA LEU A 46 -8.58 -4.30 -8.02
C LEU A 46 -9.47 -4.03 -6.80
N SER A 47 -10.72 -4.47 -6.88
CA SER A 47 -11.57 -4.64 -5.72
C SER A 47 -11.00 -5.74 -4.81
N ALA A 48 -11.47 -5.78 -3.54
CA ALA A 48 -11.09 -6.84 -2.62
C ALA A 48 -11.42 -8.25 -3.15
N GLU A 49 -12.56 -8.41 -3.84
CA GLU A 49 -12.97 -9.67 -4.46
C GLU A 49 -12.02 -10.07 -5.59
N GLN A 50 -11.75 -9.13 -6.52
CA GLN A 50 -10.84 -9.37 -7.66
C GLN A 50 -9.42 -9.72 -7.19
N TYR A 51 -8.93 -9.08 -6.13
CA TYR A 51 -7.62 -9.40 -5.57
C TYR A 51 -7.60 -10.80 -4.94
N ARG A 52 -8.64 -11.19 -4.21
CA ARG A 52 -8.78 -12.54 -3.62
C ARG A 52 -8.79 -13.61 -4.70
N GLU A 53 -9.52 -13.40 -5.79
CA GLU A 53 -9.54 -14.32 -6.93
C GLU A 53 -8.14 -14.50 -7.52
N LYS A 54 -7.40 -13.40 -7.73
CA LYS A 54 -6.05 -13.42 -8.30
C LYS A 54 -5.03 -14.24 -7.48
N ILE A 55 -5.17 -14.28 -6.16
CA ILE A 55 -4.22 -14.98 -5.27
C ILE A 55 -4.67 -16.39 -4.85
N SER A 56 -5.92 -16.78 -5.15
CA SER A 56 -6.47 -18.09 -4.78
C SER A 56 -6.37 -19.13 -5.90
N GLY A 57 -5.85 -18.76 -7.06
CA GLY A 57 -5.54 -19.66 -8.18
C GLY A 57 -4.12 -20.22 -8.10
#